data_AF-A0A660ZHU8-F1
#
_entry.id   AF-A0A660ZHU8-F1
#
_cell.length_a   1.000
_cell.length_b   1.000
_cell.length_c   1.000
_cell.angle_alpha   90.00
_cell.angle_beta   90.00
_cell.angle_gamma   90.00
#
_symmetry.space_group_name_H-M   'P 1'
#
loop_
_entity.id
_entity.type
_entity.pdbx_description
1 polymer ?
#
loop_
_entity_poly.entity_id
_entity_poly.type
_entity_poly.pdbx_seq_one_letter_code
_entity_poly.pdbx_strand_id
1 'polypeptide(L)' 'MSIIRGKVHMTRNFEEGDEFCDLDYIPEGSRDLNIRYALKNSFGFGGHNASLVIGRFSG' A
#
# COMPACT_ATOMS: atom_id res chain seq x y z
N MET A 1 10.93 -1.58 2.07
CA MET A 1 11.66 -0.29 2.01
C MET A 1 10.78 0.95 2.13
N SER A 2 9.47 0.89 1.84
CA SER A 2 8.59 2.07 1.83
C SER A 2 8.66 2.90 3.11
N ILE A 3 8.51 2.27 4.28
CA ILE A 3 8.59 2.95 5.59
C ILE A 3 9.96 3.62 5.79
N ILE A 4 11.06 2.93 5.47
CA ILE A 4 12.43 3.44 5.70
C ILE A 4 12.72 4.62 4.78
N ARG A 5 12.42 4.48 3.48
CA ARG A 5 12.72 5.48 2.43
C ARG A 5 11.66 6.59 2.33
N GLY A 6 10.51 6.45 2.98
CA GLY A 6 9.40 7.41 2.89
C GLY A 6 8.82 7.52 1.48
N LYS A 7 8.70 6.40 0.76
CA LYS A 7 8.21 6.38 -0.63
C LYS A 7 7.23 5.25 -0.85
N VAL A 8 6.08 5.54 -1.45
CA VAL A 8 5.11 4.54 -1.91
C VAL A 8 5.19 4.44 -3.43
N HIS A 9 5.23 3.21 -3.90
CA HIS A 9 5.29 2.90 -5.32
C HIS A 9 3.93 3.10 -5.98
N MET A 10 3.95 3.26 -7.29
CA MET A 10 2.72 3.29 -8.07
C MET A 10 2.06 1.92 -8.20
N THR A 11 0.75 1.91 -8.39
CA THR A 11 0.04 0.75 -8.93
C THR A 11 0.12 0.81 -10.45
N ARG A 12 1.00 -0.01 -11.04
CA ARG A 12 1.23 -0.02 -12.49
C ARG A 12 0.04 -0.60 -13.25
N ASN A 13 -0.18 -0.13 -14.49
CA ASN A 13 -1.27 -0.53 -15.39
C ASN A 13 -2.67 -0.14 -14.89
N PHE A 14 -2.76 0.91 -14.06
CA PHE A 14 -4.01 1.49 -13.64
C PHE A 14 -4.42 2.57 -14.65
N GLU A 15 -5.23 2.21 -15.65
CA GLU A 15 -5.65 3.11 -16.74
C GLU A 15 -7.08 3.60 -16.54
N GLU A 16 -8.02 2.67 -16.37
CA GLU A 16 -9.43 2.95 -16.12
C GLU A 16 -9.80 2.33 -14.77
N GLY A 17 -10.11 3.20 -13.79
CA GLY A 17 -10.53 2.77 -12.46
C GLY A 17 -11.96 2.22 -12.47
N ASP A 18 -12.24 1.29 -11.57
CA ASP A 18 -13.59 0.77 -11.35
C ASP A 18 -14.39 1.70 -10.43
N GLU A 19 -15.70 1.87 -10.67
CA GLU A 19 -16.57 2.77 -9.89
C GLU A 19 -16.66 2.42 -8.40
N PHE A 20 -16.46 1.14 -8.05
CA PHE A 20 -16.43 0.65 -6.68
C PHE A 20 -15.04 0.72 -6.05
N CYS A 21 -14.01 1.04 -6.85
CA CYS A 21 -12.63 1.23 -6.41
C CYS A 21 -12.30 2.73 -6.45
N ASP A 22 -12.83 3.49 -5.48
CA ASP A 22 -12.75 4.96 -5.40
C ASP A 22 -11.65 5.49 -4.46
N LEU A 23 -10.80 4.60 -3.94
CA LEU A 23 -9.66 4.97 -3.07
C LEU A 23 -8.45 5.48 -3.87
N ASP A 24 -7.45 6.00 -3.15
CA ASP A 24 -6.19 6.42 -3.75
C ASP A 24 -5.23 5.24 -3.96
N TYR A 25 -5.23 4.70 -5.18
CA TYR A 25 -4.37 3.58 -5.60
C TYR A 25 -3.00 4.01 -6.16
N ILE A 26 -2.66 5.31 -6.14
CA ILE A 26 -1.37 5.83 -6.62
C ILE A 26 -1.08 5.50 -8.11
N PRO A 27 -1.96 5.87 -9.07
CA PRO A 27 -1.74 5.57 -10.48
C PRO A 27 -0.73 6.51 -11.17
N GLU A 28 -0.68 7.77 -10.74
CA GLU A 28 0.10 8.87 -11.35
C GLU A 28 1.63 8.72 -11.24
N GLY A 29 2.11 7.72 -10.49
CA GLY A 29 3.54 7.52 -10.23
C GLY A 29 3.87 7.40 -8.75
N SER A 30 5.10 7.00 -8.45
CA SER A 30 5.54 6.81 -7.06
C SER A 30 5.55 8.15 -6.30
N ARG A 31 5.03 8.18 -5.07
CA ARG A 31 4.92 9.40 -4.24
C ARG A 31 5.78 9.28 -2.98
N ASP A 32 6.43 10.37 -2.60
CA ASP A 32 7.11 10.47 -1.31
C ASP A 32 6.08 10.79 -0.22
N LEU A 33 6.07 10.01 0.85
CA LEU A 33 5.12 10.11 1.96
C LEU A 33 5.84 9.94 3.30
N ASN A 34 5.42 10.69 4.32
CA ASN A 34 5.88 10.46 5.69
C ASN A 34 5.15 9.26 6.32
N ILE A 35 5.69 8.06 6.12
CA ILE A 35 5.07 6.80 6.56
C ILE A 35 5.57 6.45 7.96
N ARG A 36 4.70 6.61 8.97
CA ARG A 36 4.95 6.15 10.35
C ARG A 36 4.54 4.70 10.58
N TYR A 37 3.43 4.29 9.98
CA TYR A 37 2.91 2.94 10.03
C TYR A 37 2.43 2.53 8.64
N ALA A 38 2.51 1.24 8.33
CA ALA A 38 1.92 0.66 7.13
C ALA A 38 1.17 -0.63 7.48
N LEU A 39 0.06 -0.86 6.77
CA LEU A 39 -0.70 -2.11 6.81
C LEU A 39 -0.35 -2.93 5.57
N LYS A 40 -0.11 -4.23 5.76
CA LYS A 40 0.04 -5.21 4.67
C LYS A 40 -1.03 -6.26 4.83
N ASN A 41 -1.89 -6.38 3.82
CA ASN A 41 -2.94 -7.40 3.76
C ASN A 41 -2.52 -8.58 2.87
N SER A 42 -3.03 -9.76 3.22
CA SER A 42 -2.89 -11.02 2.49
C SER A 42 -4.21 -11.77 2.55
N PHE A 43 -4.87 -11.91 1.40
CA PHE A 43 -6.12 -12.67 1.27
C PHE A 43 -5.87 -13.82 0.30
N GLY A 44 -5.80 -15.04 0.84
CA GLY A 44 -5.49 -16.26 0.12
C GLY A 44 -6.72 -17.15 -0.09
N PHE A 45 -6.64 -18.03 -1.08
CA PHE A 45 -7.68 -19.03 -1.32
C PHE A 45 -7.92 -19.94 -0.11
N GLY A 46 -9.13 -20.48 0.00
CA GLY A 46 -9.57 -21.23 1.17
C GLY A 46 -9.95 -20.38 2.37
N GLY A 47 -10.12 -19.06 2.19
CA GLY A 47 -10.58 -18.14 3.24
C GLY A 47 -9.48 -17.65 4.19
N HIS A 48 -8.21 -17.80 3.81
CA HIS A 48 -7.08 -17.37 4.65
C HIS A 48 -6.89 -15.86 4.57
N ASN A 49 -7.19 -15.15 5.66
CA ASN A 49 -7.00 -13.72 5.76
C ASN A 49 -5.95 -13.40 6.82
N ALA A 50 -4.93 -12.62 6.46
CA ALA A 50 -3.87 -12.19 7.36
C ALA A 50 -3.48 -10.74 7.10
N SER A 51 -3.25 -9.99 8.18
CA SER A 51 -2.83 -8.60 8.14
C SER A 51 -1.64 -8.38 9.07
N LEU A 52 -0.68 -7.57 8.61
CA LEU A 52 0.48 -7.15 9.40
C LEU A 52 0.53 -5.62 9.46
N VAL A 53 0.69 -5.08 10.67
CA VAL A 53 0.97 -3.66 10.90
C VAL A 53 2.45 -3.51 11.20
N ILE A 54 3.12 -2.65 10.44
CA ILE A 54 4.56 -2.38 10.60
C ILE A 54 4.75 -0.91 10.93
N GLY A 55 5.42 -0.63 12.04
CA GLY A 55 5.82 0.73 12.43
C GLY A 55 7.25 1.05 12.02
N ARG A 56 7.54 2.34 11.83
CA ARG A 56 8.91 2.84 11.75
C ARG A 56 9.62 2.56 13.07
N PHE A 57 10.77 1.90 13.01
CA PHE A 57 11.59 1.66 14.20
C PHE A 57 12.17 2.99 14.72
N SER A 58 12.05 3.23 16.03
CA SER A 58 12.48 4.47 16.68
C SER A 58 13.65 4.31 17.66
N GLY A 59 14.18 3.10 17.82
CA GLY A 59 15.07 2.78 18.95
C GLY A 59 14.29 2.52 20.23
#